data_AF-A0A257K9D3-F1
#
_entry.id   AF-A0A257K9D3-F1
#
_cell.length_a   1.000
_cell.length_b   1.000
_cell.length_c   1.000
_cell.angle_alpha   90.00
_cell.angle_beta   90.00
_cell.angle_gamma   90.00
#
_symmetry.space_group_name_H-M   'P 1'
#
loop_
_entity.id
_entity.type
_entity.pdbx_description
1 polymer ?
#
loop_
_entity_poly.entity_id
_entity_poly.type
_entity_poly.pdbx_seq_one_letter_code
_entity_poly.pdbx_strand_id
1 'polypeptide(L)'
;MVQGCTPADLQALLQAGLVAPAMAGGAGAGAPAGTAAAPAAPRMSLAQALESRSYKALYDRITAEARPRLGLIKGYKLILEVERCSGPAEIRALAQRFVEQVREHDGDAAGVAIAQVLLAPE
;
A
#
# COMPACT_ATOMS: atom_id res chain seq x y z
N MET A 1 -14.61 -7.88 27.96
CA MET A 1 -13.87 -8.78 27.06
C MET A 1 -14.85 -9.85 26.58
N VAL A 2 -14.90 -10.14 25.29
CA VAL A 2 -15.79 -11.17 24.72
C VAL A 2 -15.19 -12.55 24.98
N GLN A 3 -16.01 -13.54 25.35
CA GLN A 3 -15.55 -14.90 25.60
C GLN A 3 -14.83 -15.47 24.35
N GLY A 4 -13.65 -16.07 24.55
CA GLY A 4 -12.84 -16.66 23.48
C GLY A 4 -11.78 -15.73 22.86
N CYS A 5 -11.82 -14.42 23.14
CA CYS A 5 -10.74 -13.50 22.81
C CYS A 5 -9.81 -13.34 24.01
N THR A 6 -8.56 -13.77 23.85
CA THR A 6 -7.54 -13.59 24.87
C THR A 6 -6.91 -12.20 24.78
N PRO A 7 -6.28 -11.69 25.85
CA PRO A 7 -5.54 -10.43 25.78
C PRO A 7 -4.42 -10.44 24.74
N ALA A 8 -3.86 -11.61 24.43
CA ALA A 8 -2.84 -11.76 23.40
C ALA A 8 -3.40 -11.49 21.98
N ASP A 9 -4.64 -11.89 21.72
CA ASP A 9 -5.30 -11.63 20.43
C ASP A 9 -5.51 -10.12 20.23
N LEU A 10 -5.92 -9.42 21.28
CA LEU A 10 -6.04 -7.97 21.26
C LEU A 10 -4.67 -7.29 21.05
N GLN A 11 -3.62 -7.82 21.69
CA GLN A 11 -2.25 -7.35 21.50
C GLN A 11 -1.78 -7.54 20.05
N ALA A 12 -2.10 -8.68 19.43
CA ALA A 12 -1.76 -8.98 18.05
C ALA A 12 -2.46 -8.01 17.07
N LEU A 13 -3.73 -7.67 17.32
CA LEU A 13 -4.46 -6.68 16.52
C LEU A 13 -3.88 -5.26 16.67
N LEU A 14 -3.44 -4.88 17.87
CA LEU A 14 -2.75 -3.61 18.12
C LEU A 14 -1.39 -3.57 17.41
N GLN A 15 -0.63 -4.67 17.44
CA GLN A 15 0.65 -4.80 16.76
C GLN A 15 0.50 -4.78 15.23
N ALA A 16 -0.56 -5.39 14.72
CA ALA A 16 -0.91 -5.35 13.31
C ALA A 16 -1.46 -3.98 12.86
N GLY A 17 -1.72 -3.06 13.79
CA GLY A 17 -2.27 -1.73 13.51
C GLY A 17 -3.73 -1.77 13.02
N LEU A 18 -4.43 -2.89 13.21
CA LEU A 18 -5.83 -3.06 12.80
C LEU A 18 -6.82 -2.40 13.75
N VAL A 19 -6.37 -2.08 14.97
CA VAL A 19 -7.14 -1.36 15.99
C VAL A 19 -6.24 -0.35 16.69
N ALA A 20 -6.81 0.79 17.09
CA ALA A 20 -6.13 1.78 17.92
C ALA A 20 -6.43 1.52 19.40
N PRO A 21 -5.49 1.78 20.32
CA PRO A 21 -5.78 1.74 21.74
C PRO A 21 -6.87 2.77 22.03
N ALA A 22 -7.95 2.34 22.70
CA ALA A 22 -8.98 3.25 23.13
C ALA A 22 -8.37 4.23 24.15
N MET A 23 -8.16 5.49 23.74
CA MET A 23 -7.78 6.54 24.67
C MET A 23 -8.92 6.69 25.68
N ALA A 24 -8.61 6.51 26.95
CA ALA A 24 -9.58 6.68 28.02
C ALA A 24 -9.97 8.17 28.12
N GLY A 25 -11.10 8.51 27.49
CA GLY A 25 -11.95 9.64 27.86
C GLY A 25 -11.93 10.87 26.94
N GLY A 26 -13.13 11.31 26.56
CA GLY A 26 -13.45 12.74 26.50
C GLY A 26 -13.79 13.31 25.13
N ALA A 27 -15.03 13.80 25.00
CA ALA A 27 -15.45 14.73 23.97
C ALA A 27 -14.61 16.02 23.98
N GLY A 28 -14.47 16.66 22.81
CA GLY A 28 -14.13 18.08 22.70
C GLY A 28 -12.73 18.39 22.20
N ALA A 29 -12.69 19.38 21.29
CA ALA A 29 -11.56 20.01 20.62
C ALA A 29 -10.25 20.17 21.42
N GLY A 30 -9.13 20.02 20.70
CA GLY A 30 -7.84 20.61 21.09
C GLY A 30 -6.64 19.73 20.80
N ALA A 31 -5.85 20.09 19.79
CA ALA A 31 -4.40 19.84 19.80
C ALA A 31 -3.77 20.60 21.00
N PRO A 32 -2.59 20.25 21.55
CA PRO A 32 -1.42 19.73 20.80
C PRO A 32 -0.53 18.67 21.49
N ALA A 33 0.43 18.19 20.69
CA ALA A 33 1.79 17.75 21.02
C ALA A 33 2.06 16.60 22.02
N GLY A 34 2.65 15.52 21.47
CA GLY A 34 3.95 15.03 21.93
C GLY A 34 3.95 13.87 22.93
N THR A 35 4.03 12.63 22.42
CA THR A 35 4.69 11.54 23.16
C THR A 35 5.58 10.80 22.19
N ALA A 36 6.86 10.74 22.52
CA ALA A 36 7.94 10.26 21.69
C ALA A 36 7.65 8.84 21.18
N ALA A 37 7.36 8.76 19.88
CA ALA A 37 7.43 7.51 19.14
C ALA A 37 8.88 7.02 19.19
N ALA A 38 9.09 5.78 19.65
CA ALA A 38 10.29 5.03 19.31
C ALA A 38 10.51 5.16 17.80
N PRO A 39 11.76 5.26 17.30
CA PRO A 39 12.00 5.41 15.88
C PRO A 39 11.52 4.14 15.20
N ALA A 40 10.28 4.17 14.70
CA ALA A 40 9.86 3.28 13.63
C ALA A 40 10.93 3.47 12.56
N ALA A 41 11.67 2.39 12.25
CA ALA A 41 12.60 2.39 11.13
C ALA A 41 11.92 3.11 9.97
N PRO A 42 12.62 3.98 9.22
CA PRO A 42 11.98 4.85 8.24
C PRO A 42 11.11 3.97 7.33
N ARG A 43 9.78 4.05 7.50
CA ARG A 43 8.85 3.37 6.62
C ARG A 43 8.96 4.14 5.32
N MET A 44 9.84 3.66 4.43
CA MET A 44 9.94 4.21 3.09
C MET A 44 8.56 4.17 2.46
N SER A 45 8.14 5.32 1.92
CA SER A 45 6.87 5.38 1.21
C SER A 45 6.93 4.51 -0.04
N LEU A 46 5.79 4.05 -0.55
CA LEU A 46 5.75 3.32 -1.83
C LEU A 46 6.43 4.12 -2.94
N ALA A 47 6.22 5.45 -2.97
CA ALA A 47 6.86 6.35 -3.92
C ALA A 47 8.39 6.26 -3.83
N GLN A 48 8.96 6.37 -2.63
CA GLN A 48 10.41 6.25 -2.40
C GLN A 48 10.94 4.85 -2.76
N ALA A 49 10.21 3.80 -2.40
CA ALA A 49 10.62 2.43 -2.71
C ALA A 49 10.69 2.19 -4.23
N LEU A 50 9.75 2.75 -5.00
CA LEU A 50 9.73 2.69 -6.46
C LEU A 50 10.88 3.45 -7.13
N GLU A 51 11.52 4.41 -6.44
CA GLU A 51 12.70 5.11 -6.97
C GLU A 51 13.88 4.18 -7.22
N SER A 52 13.96 3.08 -6.45
CA SER A 52 14.98 2.05 -6.60
C SER A 52 14.72 1.10 -7.78
N ARG A 53 13.59 1.24 -8.48
CA ARG A 53 13.18 0.32 -9.57
C ARG A 53 13.47 0.93 -10.94
N SER A 54 13.90 0.06 -11.85
CA SER A 54 14.19 0.41 -13.25
C SER A 54 12.89 0.59 -14.04
N TYR A 55 12.96 1.32 -15.15
CA TYR A 55 11.81 1.48 -16.04
C TYR A 55 11.32 0.11 -16.56
N LYS A 56 12.25 -0.71 -17.07
CA LYS A 56 11.94 -2.02 -17.64
C LYS A 56 11.28 -2.96 -16.61
N ALA A 57 11.80 -3.00 -15.38
CA ALA A 57 11.23 -3.79 -14.28
C ALA A 57 9.76 -3.47 -14.05
N LEU A 58 9.44 -2.17 -13.94
CA LEU A 58 8.07 -1.71 -13.71
C LEU A 58 7.18 -1.95 -14.91
N TYR A 59 7.70 -1.74 -16.13
CA TYR A 59 6.99 -2.04 -17.37
C TYR A 59 6.55 -3.50 -17.44
N ASP A 60 7.49 -4.43 -17.25
CA ASP A 60 7.22 -5.87 -17.37
C ASP A 60 6.19 -6.31 -16.32
N ARG A 61 6.35 -5.86 -15.07
CA ARG A 61 5.48 -6.26 -13.96
C ARG A 61 4.08 -5.66 -14.04
N ILE A 62 3.96 -4.37 -14.35
CA ILE A 62 2.63 -3.75 -14.51
C ILE A 62 1.89 -4.46 -15.65
N THR A 63 2.57 -4.74 -16.76
CA THR A 63 1.95 -5.41 -17.91
C THR A 63 1.50 -6.83 -17.58
N ALA A 64 2.29 -7.58 -16.79
CA ALA A 64 1.94 -8.93 -16.34
C ALA A 64 0.76 -8.94 -15.36
N GLU A 65 0.68 -7.98 -14.43
CA GLU A 65 -0.29 -7.98 -13.33
C GLU A 65 -1.57 -7.20 -13.63
N ALA A 66 -1.59 -6.32 -14.63
CA ALA A 66 -2.73 -5.43 -14.91
C ALA A 66 -4.04 -6.19 -15.15
N ARG A 67 -4.01 -7.23 -16.01
CA ARG A 67 -5.21 -8.03 -16.35
C ARG A 67 -5.64 -8.96 -15.23
N PRO A 68 -4.74 -9.72 -14.56
CA PRO A 68 -5.10 -10.55 -13.42
C PRO A 68 -5.77 -9.78 -12.27
N ARG A 69 -5.36 -8.53 -12.03
CA ARG A 69 -5.87 -7.73 -10.90
C ARG A 69 -7.11 -6.92 -11.25
N LEU A 70 -7.11 -6.22 -12.37
CA LEU A 70 -8.17 -5.25 -12.71
C LEU A 70 -9.16 -5.78 -13.76
N GLY A 71 -8.99 -7.02 -14.21
CA GLY A 71 -9.81 -7.63 -15.25
C GLY A 71 -9.55 -7.05 -16.64
N LEU A 72 -10.40 -7.41 -17.60
CA LEU A 72 -10.16 -7.16 -19.02
C LEU A 72 -10.12 -5.67 -19.35
N ILE A 73 -11.16 -4.92 -19.00
CA ILE A 73 -11.33 -3.52 -19.44
C ILE A 73 -10.30 -2.61 -18.77
N LYS A 74 -10.26 -2.60 -17.43
CA LYS A 74 -9.36 -1.74 -16.67
C LYS A 74 -7.89 -2.17 -16.84
N GLY A 75 -7.62 -3.48 -16.88
CA GLY A 75 -6.28 -4.00 -17.13
C GLY A 75 -5.73 -3.61 -18.51
N TYR A 76 -6.52 -3.73 -19.58
CA TYR A 76 -6.08 -3.26 -20.90
C TYR A 76 -5.85 -1.75 -20.95
N LYS A 77 -6.72 -0.94 -20.33
CA LYS A 77 -6.51 0.51 -20.23
C LYS A 77 -5.18 0.83 -19.54
N LEU A 78 -4.88 0.15 -18.44
CA LEU A 78 -3.62 0.35 -17.72
C LEU A 78 -2.40 0.00 -18.57
N ILE A 79 -2.45 -1.11 -19.33
CA ILE A 79 -1.37 -1.49 -20.27
C ILE A 79 -1.15 -0.39 -21.32
N LEU A 80 -2.22 0.19 -21.88
CA LEU A 80 -2.08 1.32 -22.81
C LEU A 80 -1.47 2.57 -22.16
N GLU A 81 -1.73 2.81 -20.86
CA GLU A 81 -1.06 3.88 -20.12
C GLU A 81 0.44 3.60 -19.92
N VAL A 82 0.83 2.33 -19.75
CA VAL A 82 2.25 1.93 -19.69
C VAL A 82 2.95 2.25 -21.00
N GLU A 83 2.37 1.89 -22.14
CA GLU A 83 2.94 2.17 -23.49
C GLU A 83 3.12 3.67 -23.75
N ARG A 84 2.28 4.49 -23.13
CA ARG A 84 2.35 5.95 -23.25
C ARG A 84 3.42 6.59 -22.36
N CYS A 85 3.95 5.86 -21.38
CA CYS A 85 4.99 6.38 -20.51
C CYS A 85 6.28 6.63 -21.29
N SER A 86 6.86 7.81 -21.13
CA SER A 86 8.08 8.24 -21.83
C SER A 86 9.33 8.17 -20.95
N GLY A 87 9.21 7.75 -19.68
CA GLY A 87 10.35 7.70 -18.79
C GLY A 87 10.08 7.15 -17.39
N PRO A 88 11.13 7.07 -16.55
CA PRO A 88 11.08 6.43 -15.23
C PRO A 88 10.15 7.14 -14.25
N ALA A 89 10.02 8.47 -14.32
CA ALA A 89 9.12 9.21 -13.45
C ALA A 89 7.64 8.85 -13.72
N GLU A 90 7.26 8.79 -14.99
CA GLU A 90 5.87 8.51 -15.40
C GLU A 90 5.45 7.09 -15.03
N ILE A 91 6.32 6.10 -15.28
CA ILE A 91 5.99 4.71 -14.96
C ILE A 91 5.92 4.45 -13.45
N ARG A 92 6.71 5.18 -12.64
CA ARG A 92 6.61 5.12 -11.16
C ARG A 92 5.32 5.76 -10.66
N ALA A 93 4.88 6.86 -11.27
CA ALA A 93 3.57 7.44 -10.96
C ALA A 93 2.43 6.49 -11.34
N LEU A 94 2.53 5.84 -12.51
CA LEU A 94 1.58 4.83 -12.95
C LEU A 94 1.54 3.63 -12.01
N ALA A 95 2.70 3.15 -11.54
CA ALA A 95 2.79 2.08 -10.54
C ALA A 95 2.05 2.44 -9.24
N GLN A 96 2.20 3.67 -8.74
CA GLN A 96 1.45 4.12 -7.56
C GLN A 96 -0.06 4.12 -7.80
N ARG A 97 -0.51 4.62 -8.96
CA ARG A 97 -1.94 4.59 -9.33
C ARG A 97 -2.46 3.16 -9.46
N PHE A 98 -1.65 2.25 -9.99
CA PHE A 98 -2.03 0.85 -10.12
C PHE A 98 -2.28 0.21 -8.75
N VAL A 99 -1.38 0.43 -7.78
CA VAL A 99 -1.59 -0.05 -6.40
C VAL A 99 -2.90 0.47 -5.84
N GLU A 100 -3.19 1.76 -6.01
CA GLU A 100 -4.43 2.35 -5.50
C GLU A 100 -5.67 1.76 -6.20
N GLN A 101 -5.65 1.60 -7.52
CA GLN A 101 -6.75 0.96 -8.26
C GLN A 101 -7.02 -0.48 -7.80
N VAL A 102 -5.97 -1.23 -7.45
CA VAL A 102 -6.11 -2.58 -6.88
C VAL A 102 -6.70 -2.52 -5.48
N ARG A 103 -6.34 -1.52 -4.66
CA ARG A 103 -6.94 -1.33 -3.32
C ARG A 103 -8.42 -1.03 -3.42
N GLU A 104 -8.81 -0.16 -4.34
CA GLU A 104 -10.20 0.20 -4.57
C GLU A 104 -11.03 -0.98 -5.09
N HIS A 105 -10.42 -1.87 -5.90
CA HIS A 105 -11.10 -3.00 -6.53
C HIS A 105 -11.17 -4.25 -5.64
N ASP A 106 -10.04 -4.63 -5.04
CA ASP A 106 -9.84 -5.91 -4.33
C ASP A 106 -9.56 -5.74 -2.82
N GLY A 107 -9.44 -4.50 -2.34
CA GLY A 107 -9.17 -4.16 -0.94
C GLY A 107 -7.69 -3.98 -0.60
N ASP A 108 -7.45 -3.50 0.63
CA ASP A 108 -6.12 -3.10 1.10
C ASP A 108 -5.06 -4.22 1.04
N ALA A 109 -5.44 -5.44 1.38
CA ALA A 109 -4.52 -6.58 1.36
C ALA A 109 -4.00 -6.87 -0.06
N ALA A 110 -4.87 -6.73 -1.07
CA ALA A 110 -4.48 -6.90 -2.48
C ALA A 110 -3.55 -5.76 -2.93
N GLY A 111 -3.81 -4.54 -2.48
CA GLY A 111 -2.90 -3.39 -2.68
C GLY A 111 -1.50 -3.61 -2.12
N VAL A 112 -1.41 -4.12 -0.90
CA VAL A 112 -0.12 -4.46 -0.29
C VAL A 112 0.58 -5.57 -1.07
N ALA A 113 -0.15 -6.61 -1.48
CA ALA A 113 0.42 -7.71 -2.26
C ALA A 113 0.99 -7.23 -3.60
N ILE A 114 0.25 -6.38 -4.34
CA ILE A 114 0.74 -5.87 -5.62
C ILE A 114 1.93 -4.92 -5.44
N ALA A 115 1.93 -4.10 -4.38
CA ALA A 115 3.09 -3.25 -4.05
C ALA A 115 4.35 -4.09 -3.81
N GLN A 116 4.23 -5.24 -3.13
CA GLN A 116 5.35 -6.16 -2.93
C GLN A 116 5.84 -6.77 -4.25
N VAL A 117 4.93 -7.16 -5.15
CA VAL A 117 5.30 -7.67 -6.49
C VAL A 117 6.08 -6.61 -7.28
N LEU A 118 5.61 -5.36 -7.29
CA LEU A 118 6.30 -4.24 -7.96
C LEU A 118 7.67 -3.94 -7.33
N LEU A 119 7.86 -4.27 -6.05
CA LEU A 119 9.09 -4.05 -5.31
C LEU A 119 9.97 -5.31 -5.19
N ALA A 120 9.60 -6.45 -5.75
CA ALA A 120 10.45 -7.64 -5.74
C ALA A 120 11.81 -7.39 -6.43
N PRO A 121 12.90 -8.12 -6.08
CA PRO A 121 14.14 -8.08 -6.85
C PRO A 121 13.91 -8.59 -8.29
N GLU A 122 14.75 -8.15 -9.24
CA GLU A 122 14.77 -8.61 -10.63
C GLU A 122 15.42 -10.00 -10.77
#